data_AF-A0A517S7Y2-F1
#
_entry.id   AF-A0A517S7Y2-F1
#
_cell.length_a   1.000
_cell.length_b   1.000
_cell.length_c   1.000
_cell.angle_alpha   90.00
_cell.angle_beta   90.00
_cell.angle_gamma   90.00
#
_symmetry.space_group_name_H-M   'P 1'
#
loop_
_entity.id
_entity.type
_entity.pdbx_description
1 polymer ?
#
loop_
_entity_poly.entity_id
_entity_poly.type
_entity_poly.pdbx_seq_one_letter_code
_entity_poly.pdbx_strand_id
1 'polypeptide(L)'
;MTSEAGGITETWTEPVPLTLAQQKEFVRLVSQGASPAAVCSQLGVSLESARLTMERDARFRRHMKPVPQTLGENVRAAMYLKAMKGTVSAQTFWLKEEAAHDAAGEDEIPVTPRELIEKLDRVRKVLAEDFPGEVCE
;
A
#
# COMPACT_ATOMS: atom_id res chain seq x y z
N MET A 1 42.54 -15.08 -44.22
CA MET A 1 41.07 -14.98 -44.35
C MET A 1 40.50 -14.88 -42.95
N THR A 2 39.74 -13.81 -42.75
CA THR A 2 39.20 -13.24 -41.52
C THR A 2 38.28 -14.19 -40.75
N SER A 3 38.41 -14.24 -39.43
CA SER A 3 37.30 -14.61 -38.55
C SER A 3 37.31 -13.65 -37.37
N GLU A 4 36.42 -12.67 -37.43
CA GLU A 4 36.18 -11.68 -36.39
C GLU A 4 35.52 -12.36 -35.19
N ALA A 5 36.19 -12.33 -34.04
CA ALA A 5 35.59 -12.68 -32.76
C ALA A 5 34.66 -11.52 -32.36
N GLY A 6 33.38 -11.64 -32.71
CA GLY A 6 32.32 -10.73 -32.27
C GLY A 6 32.17 -10.81 -30.75
N GLY A 7 32.85 -9.90 -30.05
CA GLY A 7 32.69 -9.68 -28.62
C GLY A 7 31.30 -9.11 -28.33
N ILE A 8 30.45 -9.91 -27.71
CA ILE A 8 29.26 -9.42 -26.99
C ILE A 8 29.76 -8.60 -25.80
N THR A 9 29.91 -7.29 -25.98
CA THR A 9 30.02 -6.38 -24.84
C THR A 9 28.62 -6.20 -24.25
N GLU A 10 28.22 -7.10 -23.34
CA GLU A 10 27.10 -6.81 -22.45
C GLU A 10 27.50 -5.60 -21.60
N THR A 11 27.04 -4.42 -22.01
CA THR A 11 27.22 -3.20 -21.23
C THR A 11 26.33 -3.32 -20.00
N TRP A 12 26.90 -3.81 -18.89
CA TRP A 12 26.25 -3.79 -17.59
C TRP A 12 25.96 -2.34 -17.23
N THR A 13 24.70 -1.94 -17.37
CA THR A 13 24.27 -0.58 -17.04
C THR A 13 23.97 -0.55 -15.56
N GLU A 14 24.75 0.20 -14.79
CA GLU A 14 24.51 0.34 -13.36
C GLU A 14 23.10 0.91 -13.11
N PRO A 15 22.35 0.37 -12.15
CA PRO A 15 21.04 0.89 -11.82
C PRO A 15 21.15 2.31 -11.29
N VAL A 16 20.49 3.25 -11.97
CA VAL A 16 20.40 4.65 -11.54
C VAL A 16 19.21 4.82 -10.60
N PRO A 17 19.32 5.54 -9.47
CA PRO A 17 18.19 5.83 -8.59
C PRO A 17 17.04 6.54 -9.33
N LEU A 18 15.81 6.28 -8.89
CA LEU A 18 14.61 6.93 -9.43
C LEU A 18 14.64 8.42 -9.14
N THR A 19 14.28 9.21 -10.15
CA THR A 19 14.02 10.64 -9.98
C THR A 19 12.84 10.88 -9.05
N LEU A 20 12.73 12.08 -8.46
CA LEU A 20 11.62 12.42 -7.56
C LEU A 20 10.24 12.25 -8.23
N ALA A 21 10.13 12.55 -9.53
CA ALA A 21 8.88 12.35 -10.27
C ALA A 21 8.53 10.86 -10.40
N GLN A 22 9.52 10.02 -10.76
CA GLN A 22 9.34 8.57 -10.83
C GLN A 22 9.02 7.96 -9.46
N GLN A 23 9.64 8.45 -8.38
CA GLN A 23 9.34 7.99 -7.03
C GLN A 23 7.90 8.28 -6.63
N LYS A 24 7.41 9.51 -6.87
CA LYS A 24 6.01 9.88 -6.58
C LYS A 24 5.02 9.01 -7.35
N GLU A 25 5.28 8.84 -8.65
CA GLU A 25 4.42 8.04 -9.50
C GLU A 25 4.46 6.55 -9.14
N PHE A 26 5.63 6.06 -8.75
CA PHE A 26 5.81 4.69 -8.27
C PHE A 26 4.97 4.44 -7.02
N VAL A 27 5.07 5.30 -6.01
CA VAL A 27 4.27 5.18 -4.78
C VAL A 27 2.78 5.25 -5.10
N ARG A 28 2.37 6.16 -5.99
CA ARG A 28 0.96 6.33 -6.38
C ARG A 28 0.40 5.06 -7.01
N LEU A 29 1.10 4.47 -7.98
CA LEU A 29 0.65 3.29 -8.70
C LEU A 29 0.65 2.04 -7.81
N VAL A 30 1.67 1.85 -6.98
CA VAL A 30 1.72 0.70 -6.06
C VAL A 30 0.65 0.82 -4.98
N SER A 31 0.35 2.02 -4.48
CA SER A 31 -0.77 2.26 -3.57
C SER A 31 -2.14 1.93 -4.18
N GLN A 32 -2.24 1.92 -5.52
CA GLN A 32 -3.44 1.52 -6.25
C GLN A 32 -3.49 0.01 -6.55
N GLY A 33 -2.50 -0.76 -6.07
CA GLY A 33 -2.44 -2.21 -6.24
C GLY A 33 -1.65 -2.68 -7.45
N ALA A 34 -0.99 -1.77 -8.19
CA ALA A 34 -0.08 -2.19 -9.25
C ALA A 34 1.15 -2.90 -8.65
N SER A 35 1.59 -4.00 -9.29
CA SER A 35 2.79 -4.69 -8.83
C SER A 35 4.04 -3.84 -9.10
N PRO A 36 5.07 -3.89 -8.23
CA PRO A 36 6.33 -3.17 -8.45
C PRO A 36 6.95 -3.39 -9.84
N ALA A 37 6.87 -4.62 -10.36
CA ALA A 37 7.36 -4.96 -11.70
C ALA A 37 6.56 -4.28 -12.82
N ALA A 38 5.23 -4.26 -12.70
CA ALA A 38 4.37 -3.58 -13.67
C ALA A 38 4.63 -2.06 -13.68
N VAL A 39 4.79 -1.46 -12.50
CA VAL A 39 5.11 -0.04 -12.36
C VAL A 39 6.48 0.28 -12.94
N CYS A 40 7.50 -0.55 -12.69
CA CYS A 40 8.82 -0.39 -13.29
C CYS A 40 8.75 -0.40 -14.82
N SER A 41 8.01 -1.36 -15.39
CA SER A 41 7.78 -1.44 -16.84
C SER A 41 7.08 -0.20 -17.39
N GLN A 42 6.06 0.31 -16.68
CA GLN A 42 5.33 1.51 -17.08
C GLN A 42 6.18 2.79 -17.01
N LEU A 43 7.09 2.88 -16.03
CA LEU A 43 7.98 4.03 -15.85
C LEU A 43 9.26 3.95 -16.69
N GLY A 44 9.49 2.84 -17.40
CA GLY A 44 10.71 2.63 -18.17
C GLY A 44 11.96 2.52 -17.30
N VAL A 45 11.82 1.98 -16.09
CA VAL A 45 12.92 1.82 -15.11
C VAL A 45 13.13 0.36 -14.76
N SER A 46 14.34 0.00 -14.31
CA SER A 46 14.60 -1.34 -13.84
C SER A 46 14.10 -1.54 -12.41
N LEU A 47 13.81 -2.80 -12.05
CA LEU A 47 13.48 -3.15 -10.68
C LEU A 47 14.65 -2.88 -9.71
N GLU A 48 15.88 -3.05 -10.19
CA GLU A 48 17.10 -2.73 -9.42
C GLU A 48 17.23 -1.23 -9.13
N SER A 49 16.83 -0.35 -10.06
CA SER A 49 16.75 1.09 -9.82
C SER A 49 15.75 1.44 -8.71
N ALA A 50 14.58 0.78 -8.70
CA ALA A 50 13.59 0.96 -7.64
C ALA A 50 14.10 0.45 -6.29
N ARG A 51 14.76 -0.72 -6.27
CA ARG A 51 15.38 -1.30 -5.08
C ARG A 51 16.48 -0.40 -4.53
N LEU A 52 17.41 0.05 -5.38
CA LEU A 52 18.48 0.96 -5.00
C LEU A 52 17.93 2.25 -4.39
N THR A 53 16.81 2.74 -4.93
CA THR A 53 16.13 3.93 -4.39
C THR A 53 15.54 3.66 -3.00
N MET A 54 14.92 2.50 -2.77
CA MET A 54 14.48 2.13 -1.41
C MET A 54 15.65 2.08 -0.42
N GLU A 55 16.81 1.59 -0.85
CA GLU A 55 18.00 1.46 0.01
C GLU A 55 18.67 2.81 0.31
N ARG A 56 18.67 3.75 -0.64
CA ARG A 56 19.36 5.05 -0.51
C ARG A 56 18.47 6.22 -0.08
N ASP A 57 17.19 6.21 -0.43
CA ASP A 57 16.25 7.30 -0.13
C ASP A 57 15.32 6.92 1.03
N ALA A 58 15.60 7.47 2.21
CA ALA A 58 14.80 7.25 3.41
C ALA A 58 13.37 7.79 3.29
N ARG A 59 13.15 8.87 2.52
CA ARG A 59 11.81 9.43 2.32
C ARG A 59 10.98 8.50 1.46
N PHE A 60 11.54 8.02 0.35
CA PHE A 60 10.89 7.04 -0.52
C PHE A 60 10.51 5.78 0.26
N ARG A 61 11.44 5.23 1.05
CA ARG A 61 11.18 4.07 1.91
C ARG A 61 10.05 4.31 2.92
N ARG A 62 10.04 5.48 3.56
CA ARG A 62 8.97 5.87 4.50
C ARG A 62 7.60 5.92 3.81
N HIS A 63 7.53 6.39 2.57
CA HIS A 63 6.28 6.43 1.80
C HIS A 63 5.83 5.04 1.33
N MET A 64 6.77 4.12 1.05
CA MET A 64 6.44 2.74 0.68
C MET A 64 6.02 1.87 1.87
N LYS A 65 6.53 2.16 3.08
CA LYS A 65 6.26 1.36 4.29
C LYS A 65 4.76 1.10 4.59
N PRO A 66 3.85 2.10 4.52
CA PRO A 66 2.42 1.87 4.80
C PRO A 66 1.65 1.20 3.66
N VAL A 67 2.23 1.08 2.46
CA VAL A 67 1.50 0.60 1.28
C VAL A 67 0.95 -0.82 1.44
N PRO A 68 1.71 -1.81 1.93
CA PRO A 68 1.18 -3.17 2.12
C PRO A 68 -0.01 -3.22 3.09
N GLN A 69 0.04 -2.42 4.16
CA GLN A 69 -1.07 -2.32 5.11
C GLN A 69 -2.32 -1.74 4.42
N THR A 70 -2.16 -0.63 3.70
CA THR A 70 -3.27 0.03 2.98
C THR A 70 -3.91 -0.91 1.95
N LEU A 71 -3.10 -1.66 1.21
CA LEU A 71 -3.59 -2.66 0.27
C LEU A 71 -4.31 -3.81 0.98
N GLY A 72 -3.81 -4.26 2.13
CA GLY A 72 -4.47 -5.28 2.96
C GLY A 72 -5.85 -4.83 3.45
N GLU A 73 -5.95 -3.59 3.94
CA GLU A 73 -7.22 -2.98 4.37
C GLU A 73 -8.22 -2.88 3.21
N ASN A 74 -7.77 -2.49 2.01
CA ASN A 74 -8.61 -2.47 0.81
C ASN A 74 -9.12 -3.86 0.42
N VAL A 75 -8.25 -4.88 0.48
CA VAL A 75 -8.65 -6.27 0.22
C VAL A 75 -9.67 -6.74 1.26
N ARG A 76 -9.46 -6.44 2.53
CA ARG A 76 -10.39 -6.78 3.63
C ARG A 76 -11.75 -6.14 3.41
N ALA A 77 -11.80 -4.85 3.08
CA ALA A 77 -13.05 -4.14 2.76
C ALA A 77 -13.77 -4.76 1.55
N ALA A 78 -13.03 -5.10 0.48
CA ALA A 78 -13.61 -5.75 -0.69
C ALA A 78 -14.16 -7.16 -0.38
N MET A 79 -13.46 -7.93 0.46
CA MET A 79 -13.91 -9.26 0.89
C MET A 79 -15.15 -9.16 1.78
N TYR A 80 -15.21 -8.20 2.69
CA TYR A 80 -16.41 -7.94 3.49
C TYR A 80 -17.63 -7.67 2.60
N LEU A 81 -17.51 -6.76 1.63
CA LEU A 81 -18.61 -6.46 0.70
C LEU A 81 -19.05 -7.69 -0.11
N LYS A 82 -18.10 -8.53 -0.55
CA LYS A 82 -18.41 -9.79 -1.23
C LYS A 82 -19.08 -10.81 -0.30
N ALA A 83 -18.67 -10.85 0.96
CA ALA A 83 -19.26 -11.71 1.98
C ALA A 83 -20.72 -11.34 2.26
N MET A 84 -21.01 -10.03 2.39
CA MET A 84 -22.37 -9.50 2.57
C MET A 84 -23.27 -9.80 1.36
N LYS A 85 -22.69 -9.92 0.16
CA LYS A 85 -23.40 -10.33 -1.07
C LYS A 85 -23.59 -11.85 -1.20
N GLY A 86 -23.23 -12.64 -0.18
CA GLY A 86 -23.45 -14.09 -0.16
C GLY A 86 -22.34 -14.93 -0.79
N THR A 87 -21.16 -14.37 -1.06
CA THR A 87 -20.04 -15.14 -1.61
C THR A 87 -19.42 -16.02 -0.50
N VAL A 88 -19.63 -17.34 -0.57
CA VAL A 88 -19.19 -18.30 0.46
C VAL A 88 -17.69 -18.23 0.75
N SER A 89 -16.85 -18.11 -0.27
CA SER A 89 -15.39 -17.99 -0.09
C SER A 89 -14.99 -16.70 0.63
N ALA A 90 -15.69 -15.60 0.36
CA ALA A 90 -15.46 -14.32 1.04
C ALA A 90 -15.98 -14.32 2.48
N GLN A 91 -17.14 -14.96 2.74
CA GLN A 91 -17.65 -15.19 4.10
C GLN A 91 -16.69 -16.06 4.92
N THR A 92 -16.19 -17.14 4.31
CA THR A 92 -15.20 -18.03 4.94
C THR A 92 -13.90 -17.28 5.26
N PHE A 93 -13.43 -16.43 4.35
CA PHE A 93 -12.27 -15.57 4.60
C PHE A 93 -12.52 -14.60 5.75
N TRP A 94 -13.66 -13.91 5.73
CA TRP A 94 -14.03 -12.93 6.75
C TRP A 94 -14.09 -13.53 8.15
N LEU A 95 -14.77 -14.66 8.33
CA LEU A 95 -14.88 -15.34 9.62
C LEU A 95 -13.53 -15.82 10.16
N LYS A 96 -12.62 -16.22 9.28
CA LYS A 96 -11.25 -16.61 9.67
C LYS A 96 -10.42 -15.42 10.14
N GLU A 97 -10.55 -14.27 9.47
CA GLU A 97 -9.88 -13.03 9.87
C GLU A 97 -10.42 -12.51 11.21
N GLU A 98 -11.73 -12.57 11.43
CA GLU A 98 -12.37 -12.20 12.70
C GLU A 98 -11.88 -13.08 13.85
N ALA A 99 -11.89 -14.40 13.67
CA ALA A 99 -11.37 -15.34 14.66
C ALA A 99 -9.87 -15.13 14.98
N ALA A 100 -9.07 -14.73 13.99
CA ALA A 100 -7.66 -14.42 14.20
C ALA A 100 -7.46 -13.09 14.96
N HIS A 101 -8.33 -12.10 14.75
CA HIS A 101 -8.33 -10.86 15.51
C HIS A 101 -8.73 -11.09 16.97
N ASP A 102 -9.76 -11.91 17.21
CA ASP A 102 -10.21 -12.28 18.56
C ASP A 102 -9.14 -13.07 19.32
N ALA A 103 -8.44 -14.00 18.64
CA ALA A 103 -7.34 -14.75 19.22
C ALA A 103 -6.09 -13.91 19.48
N ALA A 104 -5.92 -12.78 18.79
CA ALA A 104 -4.85 -11.81 19.04
C ALA A 104 -5.20 -10.83 20.19
N GLY A 105 -6.41 -10.93 20.75
CA GLY A 105 -6.85 -10.19 21.93
C GLY A 105 -6.33 -10.79 23.24
N GLU A 106 -5.02 -10.71 23.47
CA GLU A 106 -4.48 -10.58 24.83
C GLU A 106 -3.94 -9.13 24.95
N ASP A 107 -4.47 -8.39 25.92
CA ASP A 107 -4.29 -6.94 26.20
C ASP A 107 -5.22 -5.96 25.45
N GLU A 108 -6.54 -6.22 25.44
CA GLU A 108 -7.48 -5.10 25.42
C GLU A 108 -7.35 -4.32 26.74
N ILE A 109 -6.62 -3.19 26.71
CA ILE A 109 -6.80 -2.16 27.73
C ILE A 109 -8.28 -1.77 27.67
N PRO A 110 -9.08 -1.96 28.73
CA PRO A 110 -10.49 -1.66 28.69
C PRO A 110 -10.66 -0.15 28.47
N VAL A 111 -10.90 0.25 27.23
CA VAL A 111 -11.24 1.64 26.89
C VAL A 111 -12.60 1.87 27.50
N THR A 112 -12.64 2.70 28.54
CA THR A 112 -13.89 2.97 29.23
C THR A 112 -14.86 3.66 28.26
N PRO A 113 -16.19 3.51 28.42
CA PRO A 113 -17.17 4.18 27.56
C PRO A 113 -16.94 5.70 27.41
N ARG A 114 -16.34 6.32 28.43
CA ARG A 114 -15.95 7.74 28.43
C ARG A 114 -14.82 8.06 27.45
N GLU A 115 -13.78 7.23 27.40
CA GLU A 115 -12.65 7.41 26.47
C GLU A 115 -13.07 7.15 25.02
N LEU A 116 -14.05 6.29 24.80
CA LEU A 116 -14.62 6.05 23.47
C LEU A 116 -15.37 7.29 22.96
N ILE A 117 -16.17 7.93 23.82
CA ILE A 117 -16.89 9.19 23.53
C ILE A 117 -15.91 10.32 23.21
N GLU A 118 -14.85 10.47 24.02
CA GLU A 118 -13.82 11.50 23.78
C GLU A 118 -13.04 11.28 22.48
N LYS A 119 -12.82 10.02 22.07
CA LYS A 119 -12.22 9.68 20.77
C LYS A 119 -13.18 9.99 19.61
N LEU A 120 -14.46 9.63 19.74
CA LEU A 120 -15.49 9.91 18.74
C LEU A 120 -15.70 11.42 18.52
N ASP A 121 -15.72 12.21 19.60
CA ASP A 121 -15.83 13.67 19.50
C ASP A 121 -14.60 14.30 18.82
N ARG A 122 -13.41 13.73 19.04
CA ARG A 122 -12.18 14.18 18.38
C ARG A 122 -12.21 13.90 16.88
N VAL A 123 -12.65 12.72 16.48
CA VAL A 123 -12.83 12.36 15.05
C VAL A 123 -13.90 13.23 14.39
N ARG A 124 -15.04 13.43 15.07
CA ARG A 124 -16.13 14.29 14.60
C ARG A 124 -15.68 15.75 14.41
N LYS A 125 -14.83 16.26 15.30
CA LYS A 125 -14.28 17.62 15.18
C LYS A 125 -13.35 17.75 13.97
N VAL A 126 -12.46 16.79 13.75
CA VAL A 126 -11.57 16.76 12.58
C VAL A 126 -12.37 16.68 11.28
N LEU A 127 -13.41 15.84 11.23
CA LEU A 127 -14.29 15.74 10.06
C LEU A 127 -15.09 17.02 9.80
N ALA A 128 -15.46 17.77 10.84
CA ALA A 128 -16.15 19.05 10.70
C ALA A 128 -15.21 20.19 10.24
N GLU A 129 -13.91 20.08 10.50
CA GLU A 129 -12.90 21.06 10.08
C GLU A 129 -12.46 20.83 8.62
N ASP A 130 -12.46 19.59 8.14
CA ASP A 130 -12.05 19.23 6.76
C ASP A 130 -13.20 19.31 5.72
N PHE A 131 -14.47 19.32 6.15
CA PHE A 131 -15.64 19.42 5.25
C PHE A 131 -16.68 20.42 5.77
N PRO A 132 -16.47 21.74 5.61
CA PRO A 132 -17.48 22.73 5.96
C PRO A 132 -18.60 22.74 4.89
N GLY A 133 -19.60 21.89 5.08
CA GLY A 133 -20.92 22.03 4.49
C GLY A 133 -21.12 21.52 3.05
N GLU A 134 -21.62 20.29 2.94
CA GLU A 134 -22.70 19.99 1.99
C GLU A 134 -23.83 19.32 2.77
N VAL A 135 -24.65 20.17 3.40
CA VAL A 135 -26.00 19.78 3.77
C VAL A 135 -26.87 20.27 2.61
N CYS A 136 -27.16 19.38 1.66
CA CYS A 136 -28.24 19.63 0.72
C CYS A 136 -29.56 19.57 1.48
N GLU A 137 -30.38 20.61 1.28
CA GLU A 137 -31.75 20.74 1.77
C GLU A 137 -32.65 19.54 1.42
#